data_AF-A0A7C6ZLE3-F1
#
_entry.id   AF-A0A7C6ZLE3-F1
#
_cell.length_a   1.000
_cell.length_b   1.000
_cell.length_c   1.000
_cell.angle_alpha   90.00
_cell.angle_beta   90.00
_cell.angle_gamma   90.00
#
_symmetry.space_group_name_H-M   'P 1'
#
loop_
_entity.id
_entity.type
_entity.pdbx_description
1 polymer ?
#
loop_
_entity_poly.entity_id
_entity_poly.type
_entity_poly.pdbx_seq_one_letter_code
_entity_poly.pdbx_strand_id
1 'polypeptide(L)'
;MDEVRGVIVFKQKTRGLWERGSNIPLCSSMDGKTGTTAEGETRNCATCPYNQWGSGTNEAGQPTKGKACKEMRRVFIAQPGAYVPVFISLPPTSLKAFDTYCSARLSRGIADTAAETIFRLIPEKSDAGFSYAVIQCKMGRKLQPQEMLQYIRMRDRVVAAAAKIGITEEDYMQDDEVESEARPADDDQPF
;
A
#
# COMPACT_ATOMS: atom_id res chain seq x y z
N MET A 1 -1.82 -16.09 -8.02
CA MET A 1 -0.39 -15.84 -7.75
C MET A 1 -0.33 -15.51 -6.26
N ASP A 2 0.01 -16.49 -5.43
CA ASP A 2 -0.43 -16.46 -4.02
C ASP A 2 0.53 -15.70 -3.09
N GLU A 3 1.68 -15.29 -3.62
CA GLU A 3 2.65 -14.46 -2.92
C GLU A 3 3.58 -13.72 -3.87
N VAL A 4 4.00 -12.51 -3.48
CA VAL A 4 5.06 -11.75 -4.15
C VAL A 4 6.32 -11.81 -3.28
N ARG A 5 7.46 -12.09 -3.89
CA ARG A 5 8.76 -12.14 -3.20
C ARG A 5 9.72 -11.13 -3.79
N GLY A 6 10.45 -10.41 -2.95
CA GLY A 6 11.51 -9.52 -3.40
C GLY A 6 12.09 -8.65 -2.29
N VAL A 7 13.02 -7.79 -2.65
CA VAL A 7 13.73 -6.90 -1.73
C VAL A 7 13.07 -5.53 -1.75
N ILE A 8 12.78 -4.99 -0.57
CA ILE A 8 12.25 -3.63 -0.45
C ILE A 8 13.39 -2.66 -0.73
N VAL A 9 13.31 -1.93 -1.83
CA VAL A 9 14.34 -0.93 -2.19
C VAL A 9 13.95 0.46 -1.72
N PHE A 10 12.67 0.79 -1.76
CA PHE A 10 12.13 2.07 -1.33
C PHE A 10 10.70 1.94 -0.81
N LYS A 11 10.31 2.84 0.10
CA LYS A 11 8.97 2.92 0.66
C LYS A 11 8.58 4.38 0.71
N GLN A 12 7.41 4.71 0.18
CA GLN A 12 6.94 6.09 0.07
C GLN A 12 5.57 6.20 0.74
N LYS A 13 5.48 7.10 1.73
CA LYS A 13 4.18 7.49 2.29
C LYS A 13 3.53 8.44 1.30
N THR A 14 2.30 8.12 0.95
CA THR A 14 1.52 8.90 -0.02
C THR A 14 0.15 9.20 0.56
N ARG A 15 -0.44 10.32 0.16
CA ARG A 15 -1.83 10.63 0.49
C ARG A 15 -2.56 11.15 -0.74
N GLY A 16 -3.86 10.90 -0.81
CA GLY A 16 -4.72 11.53 -1.79
C GLY A 16 -6.08 11.87 -1.21
N LEU A 17 -6.68 12.92 -1.74
CA LEU A 17 -8.07 13.31 -1.53
C LEU A 17 -8.71 13.37 -2.90
N TRP A 18 -9.81 12.64 -3.09
CA TRP A 18 -10.53 12.60 -4.36
C TRP A 18 -11.95 13.10 -4.16
N GLU A 19 -12.50 13.65 -5.23
CA GLU A 19 -13.95 13.75 -5.38
C GLU A 19 -14.50 12.39 -5.82
N ARG A 20 -15.76 12.12 -5.50
CA ARG A 20 -16.41 10.85 -5.86
C ARG A 20 -16.40 10.66 -7.39
N GLY A 21 -15.87 9.53 -7.85
CA GLY A 21 -15.83 9.17 -9.27
C GLY A 21 -14.76 9.90 -10.09
N SER A 22 -13.82 10.59 -9.43
CA SER A 22 -12.69 11.22 -10.09
C SER A 22 -11.42 10.39 -9.88
N ASN A 23 -10.78 10.00 -10.99
CA ASN A 23 -9.49 9.32 -10.96
C ASN A 23 -8.32 10.24 -10.54
N ILE A 24 -8.53 11.56 -10.58
CA ILE A 24 -7.53 12.58 -10.27
C ILE A 24 -7.81 13.14 -8.87
N PRO A 25 -6.79 13.17 -7.99
CA PRO A 25 -6.98 13.73 -6.66
C PRO A 25 -7.13 15.25 -6.70
N LEU A 26 -8.07 15.77 -5.92
CA LEU A 26 -8.18 17.19 -5.56
C LEU A 26 -6.92 17.69 -4.84
N CYS A 27 -6.29 16.82 -4.07
CA CYS A 27 -5.03 17.08 -3.39
C CYS A 27 -4.25 15.78 -3.21
N SER A 28 -2.94 15.81 -3.47
CA SER A 28 -2.07 14.65 -3.31
C SER A 28 -0.78 15.00 -2.56
N SER A 29 -0.22 14.05 -1.82
CA SER A 29 1.03 14.22 -1.08
C SER A 29 1.96 13.05 -1.37
N MET A 30 3.18 13.36 -1.79
CA MET A 30 4.21 12.37 -2.16
C MET A 30 5.13 11.98 -1.01
N ASP A 31 5.00 12.63 0.15
CA ASP A 31 5.78 12.36 1.36
C ASP A 31 4.89 12.12 2.60
N GLY A 32 3.57 12.26 2.44
CA GLY A 32 2.56 12.16 3.50
C GLY A 32 2.53 13.35 4.48
N LYS A 33 3.31 14.40 4.21
CA LYS A 33 3.47 15.60 5.06
C LYS A 33 2.99 16.87 4.37
N THR A 34 3.29 17.01 3.09
CA THR A 34 2.97 18.20 2.28
C THR A 34 2.11 17.77 1.11
N GLY A 35 0.88 18.30 1.05
CA GLY A 35 -0.06 18.06 -0.05
C GLY A 35 -0.01 19.21 -1.05
N THR A 36 -0.25 18.89 -2.31
CA THR A 36 -0.40 19.83 -3.42
C THR A 36 -1.78 19.65 -4.03
N THR A 37 -2.56 20.73 -4.11
CA THR A 37 -3.88 20.71 -4.75
C THR A 37 -3.78 20.65 -6.27
N ALA A 38 -4.88 20.36 -6.96
CA ALA A 38 -4.93 20.40 -8.42
C ALA A 38 -4.55 21.79 -8.98
N GLU A 39 -4.81 22.85 -8.25
CA GLU A 39 -4.46 24.24 -8.57
C GLU A 39 -2.99 24.60 -8.22
N GLY A 40 -2.25 23.67 -7.62
CA GLY A 40 -0.85 23.86 -7.22
C GLY A 40 -0.64 24.45 -5.83
N GLU A 41 -1.70 24.63 -5.03
CA GLU A 41 -1.56 25.15 -3.67
C GLU A 41 -0.94 24.10 -2.73
N THR A 42 -0.04 24.54 -1.86
CA THR A 42 0.60 23.67 -0.88
C THR A 42 -0.16 23.68 0.45
N ARG A 43 -0.41 22.50 1.03
CA ARG A 43 -1.11 22.33 2.32
C ARG A 43 -0.34 21.41 3.25
N ASN A 44 -0.31 21.74 4.54
CA ASN A 44 0.26 20.88 5.57
C ASN A 44 -0.70 19.73 5.89
N CYS A 45 -0.29 18.49 5.66
CA CYS A 45 -1.13 17.31 5.90
C CYS A 45 -1.42 17.09 7.39
N ALA A 46 -0.55 17.54 8.31
CA ALA A 46 -0.72 17.32 9.75
C ALA A 46 -1.92 18.09 10.32
N THR A 47 -2.19 19.29 9.80
CA THR A 47 -3.29 20.17 10.25
C THR A 47 -4.49 20.16 9.29
N CYS A 48 -4.44 19.35 8.24
CA CYS A 48 -5.48 19.28 7.22
C CYS A 48 -6.81 18.75 7.82
N PRO A 49 -7.96 19.42 7.59
CA PRO A 49 -9.26 18.95 8.06
C PRO A 49 -9.66 17.60 7.46
N TYR A 50 -9.22 17.31 6.23
CA TYR A 50 -9.47 16.04 5.55
C TYR A 50 -8.59 14.88 6.06
N ASN A 51 -7.57 15.15 6.87
CA ASN A 51 -6.73 14.12 7.52
C ASN A 51 -7.14 13.87 8.99
N GLN A 52 -8.29 14.39 9.42
CA GLN A 52 -8.83 14.13 10.76
C GLN A 52 -9.66 12.85 10.77
N TRP A 53 -9.62 12.11 11.88
CA TRP A 53 -10.52 10.97 12.09
C TRP A 53 -11.97 11.45 12.09
N GLY A 54 -12.86 10.71 11.45
CA GLY A 54 -14.26 11.09 11.28
C GLY A 54 -14.54 12.01 10.08
N SER A 55 -13.52 12.43 9.34
CA SER A 55 -13.70 13.28 8.15
C SER A 55 -14.18 12.51 6.91
N GLY A 56 -14.01 11.18 6.87
CA GLY A 56 -14.34 10.38 5.70
C GLY A 56 -15.83 10.10 5.57
N THR A 57 -16.31 9.95 4.34
CA THR A 57 -17.67 9.52 3.99
C THR A 57 -17.65 8.21 3.21
N ASN A 58 -18.75 7.44 3.27
CA ASN A 58 -18.95 6.25 2.43
C ASN A 58 -19.63 6.61 1.11
N GLU A 59 -19.89 5.62 0.25
CA GLU A 59 -20.55 5.81 -1.04
C GLU A 59 -21.97 6.39 -0.93
N ALA A 60 -22.67 6.13 0.17
CA ALA A 60 -23.98 6.71 0.46
C ALA A 60 -23.89 8.16 0.99
N GLY A 61 -22.68 8.74 1.09
CA GLY A 61 -22.45 10.07 1.64
C GLY A 61 -22.53 10.14 3.18
N GLN A 62 -22.62 8.99 3.85
CA GLN A 62 -22.73 8.92 5.31
C GLN A 62 -21.34 9.04 5.96
N PRO A 63 -21.22 9.71 7.12
CA PRO A 63 -19.96 9.80 7.85
C PRO A 63 -19.41 8.42 8.23
N THR A 64 -18.09 8.27 8.12
CA THR A 64 -17.34 7.09 8.57
C THR A 64 -16.40 7.49 9.70
N LYS A 65 -15.91 6.51 10.47
CA LYS A 65 -14.85 6.74 11.46
C LYS A 65 -13.49 7.05 10.81
N GLY A 66 -13.35 6.82 9.51
CA GLY A 66 -12.11 6.97 8.76
C GLY A 66 -11.79 8.43 8.40
N LYS A 67 -10.73 8.59 7.60
CA LYS A 67 -10.27 9.87 7.08
C LYS A 67 -10.73 10.04 5.62
N ALA A 68 -11.06 11.26 5.23
CA ALA A 68 -11.35 11.60 3.83
C ALA A 68 -10.10 11.49 2.96
N CYS A 69 -9.00 12.08 3.42
CA CYS A 69 -7.69 11.97 2.79
C CYS A 69 -7.10 10.59 3.10
N LYS A 70 -7.03 9.73 2.08
CA LYS A 70 -6.55 8.35 2.21
C LYS A 70 -5.04 8.33 2.30
N GLU A 71 -4.52 7.56 3.26
CA GLU A 71 -3.09 7.29 3.38
C GLU A 71 -2.78 5.96 2.72
N MET A 72 -1.77 5.95 1.86
CA MET A 72 -1.31 4.74 1.15
C MET A 72 0.20 4.61 1.30
N ARG A 73 0.71 3.40 1.13
CA ARG A 73 2.15 3.13 1.12
C ARG A 73 2.55 2.48 -0.18
N ARG A 74 3.24 3.23 -1.04
CA ARG A 74 3.94 2.63 -2.17
C ARG A 74 5.18 1.90 -1.66
N VAL A 75 5.25 0.60 -1.96
CA VAL A 75 6.39 -0.26 -1.62
C VAL A 75 7.03 -0.71 -2.91
N PHE A 76 8.26 -0.25 -3.14
CA PHE A 76 9.05 -0.61 -4.31
C PHE A 76 9.84 -1.88 -4.01
N ILE A 77 9.61 -2.91 -4.82
CA ILE A 77 10.08 -4.27 -4.64
C ILE A 77 10.95 -4.65 -5.84
N ALA A 78 12.21 -4.98 -5.59
CA ALA A 78 13.10 -5.53 -6.59
C ALA A 78 13.09 -7.07 -6.48
N GLN A 79 12.71 -7.74 -7.56
CA GLN A 79 12.79 -9.20 -7.64
C GLN A 79 14.20 -9.63 -8.05
N PRO A 80 14.66 -10.84 -7.66
CA PRO A 80 15.94 -11.36 -8.11
C PRO A 80 16.05 -11.34 -9.65
N GLY A 81 17.13 -10.76 -10.18
CA GLY A 81 17.36 -10.64 -11.61
C GLY A 81 16.58 -9.53 -12.33
N ALA A 82 15.66 -8.83 -11.66
CA ALA A 82 14.94 -7.72 -12.25
C ALA A 82 15.80 -6.45 -12.34
N TYR A 83 15.87 -5.84 -13.52
CA TYR A 83 16.58 -4.58 -13.74
C TYR A 83 15.82 -3.35 -13.20
N VAL A 84 14.50 -3.46 -13.11
CA VAL A 84 13.59 -2.40 -12.67
C VAL A 84 12.69 -2.97 -11.58
N PRO A 85 12.51 -2.27 -10.45
CA PRO A 85 11.58 -2.71 -9.42
C PRO A 85 10.13 -2.40 -9.82
N VAL A 86 9.22 -3.21 -9.30
CA VAL A 86 7.78 -2.93 -9.34
C VAL A 86 7.38 -2.22 -8.05
N PHE A 87 6.25 -1.52 -8.04
CA PHE A 87 5.66 -1.06 -6.77
C PHE A 87 4.24 -1.60 -6.61
N ILE A 88 3.88 -1.82 -5.36
CA ILE A 88 2.49 -2.04 -4.94
C ILE A 88 2.07 -0.86 -4.06
N SER A 89 0.83 -0.42 -4.19
CA SER A 89 0.24 0.59 -3.30
C SER A 89 -0.55 -0.13 -2.22
N LEU A 90 -0.09 -0.04 -0.97
CA LEU A 90 -0.81 -0.64 0.15
C LEU A 90 -1.92 0.30 0.61
N PRO A 91 -3.17 -0.20 0.74
CA PRO A 91 -4.30 0.59 1.23
C PRO A 91 -4.17 0.87 2.74
N PRO A 92 -4.98 1.81 3.29
CA PRO A 92 -4.97 2.16 4.71
C PRO A 92 -5.05 0.96 5.68
N THR A 93 -5.84 -0.05 5.33
CA THR A 93 -6.06 -1.28 6.11
C THR A 93 -4.78 -2.10 6.29
N SER A 94 -3.87 -2.04 5.31
CA SER A 94 -2.62 -2.79 5.28
C SER A 94 -1.44 -2.06 5.95
N LEU A 95 -1.58 -0.76 6.25
CA LEU A 95 -0.47 0.07 6.75
C LEU A 95 0.07 -0.40 8.09
N LYS A 96 -0.83 -0.74 9.02
CA LYS A 96 -0.45 -1.18 10.37
C LYS A 96 0.36 -2.47 10.33
N ALA A 97 -0.13 -3.49 9.60
CA ALA A 97 0.55 -4.77 9.44
C ALA A 97 1.95 -4.60 8.82
N PHE A 98 2.04 -3.76 7.79
CA PHE A 98 3.31 -3.48 7.12
C PHE A 98 4.31 -2.71 8.01
N ASP A 99 3.85 -1.71 8.75
CA ASP A 99 4.69 -0.90 9.65
C ASP A 99 5.18 -1.73 10.85
N THR A 100 4.35 -2.62 11.40
CA THR A 100 4.77 -3.60 12.41
C THR A 100 5.87 -4.51 11.88
N TYR A 101 5.72 -5.05 10.67
CA TYR A 101 6.75 -5.87 10.03
C TYR A 101 8.08 -5.11 9.83
N CYS A 102 8.02 -3.88 9.32
CA CYS A 102 9.21 -3.06 9.13
C CYS A 102 9.91 -2.77 10.46
N SER A 103 9.14 -2.38 11.49
CA SER A 103 9.67 -2.06 12.81
C SER A 103 10.32 -3.27 13.49
N ALA A 104 9.71 -4.45 13.39
CA ALA A 104 10.26 -5.69 13.95
C ALA A 104 11.55 -6.15 13.27
N ARG A 105 11.74 -5.87 11.99
CA ARG A 105 13.02 -6.13 11.30
C ARG A 105 14.09 -5.12 11.70
N LEU A 106 13.74 -3.84 11.73
CA LEU A 106 14.66 -2.76 12.08
C LEU A 106 15.16 -2.88 13.52
N SER A 107 14.31 -3.29 14.47
CA SER A 107 14.72 -3.54 15.87
C SER A 107 15.75 -4.67 16.01
N ARG A 108 15.85 -5.56 15.00
CA ARG A 108 16.84 -6.63 14.90
C ARG A 108 18.06 -6.24 14.06
N GLY A 109 18.18 -4.97 13.66
CA GLY A 109 19.27 -4.48 12.81
C GLY A 109 19.19 -4.95 11.35
N ILE A 110 18.04 -5.43 10.89
CA ILE A 110 17.87 -5.93 9.52
C ILE A 110 17.24 -4.82 8.66
N ALA A 111 18.07 -4.21 7.80
CA ALA A 111 17.62 -3.18 6.85
C ALA A 111 16.69 -3.74 5.77
N ASP A 112 15.94 -2.86 5.10
CA ASP A 112 15.06 -3.24 3.99
C ASP A 112 15.79 -4.01 2.88
N THR A 113 17.01 -3.58 2.57
CA THR A 113 17.89 -4.12 1.54
C THR A 113 18.80 -5.23 2.04
N ALA A 114 18.58 -5.77 3.25
CA ALA A 114 19.38 -6.83 3.85
C ALA A 114 18.70 -8.21 3.81
N ALA A 115 17.40 -8.26 3.47
CA ALA A 115 16.63 -9.49 3.40
C ALA A 115 15.49 -9.38 2.39
N GLU A 116 15.11 -10.52 1.82
CA GLU A 116 13.87 -10.63 1.05
C GLU A 116 12.65 -10.44 1.96
N THR A 117 11.58 -9.93 1.36
CA THR A 117 10.24 -9.87 1.95
C THR A 117 9.29 -10.69 1.08
N ILE A 118 8.52 -11.54 1.73
CA ILE A 118 7.43 -12.31 1.15
C ILE A 118 6.14 -11.60 1.52
N PHE A 119 5.39 -11.19 0.52
CA PHE A 119 4.12 -10.48 0.61
C PHE A 119 2.99 -11.43 0.27
N ARG A 120 1.97 -11.51 1.12
CA ARG A 120 0.75 -12.27 0.91
C ARG A 120 -0.45 -11.41 1.25
N LEU A 121 -1.56 -11.61 0.54
CA LEU A 121 -2.85 -11.03 0.92
C LEU A 121 -3.63 -12.05 1.74
N ILE A 122 -4.20 -11.60 2.84
CA ILE A 122 -5.06 -12.42 3.70
C ILE A 122 -6.45 -11.77 3.74
N PRO A 123 -7.52 -12.52 3.41
CA PRO A 123 -8.88 -12.03 3.62
C PRO A 123 -9.15 -11.83 5.12
N GLU A 124 -9.59 -10.64 5.48
CA GLU A 124 -10.11 -10.29 6.80
C GLU A 124 -11.55 -9.80 6.69
N LYS A 125 -12.32 -9.93 7.77
CA LYS A 125 -13.69 -9.42 7.84
C LYS A 125 -13.72 -8.17 8.70
N SER A 126 -14.38 -7.13 8.20
CA SER A 126 -14.70 -5.94 8.98
C SER A 126 -15.82 -6.23 9.96
N ASP A 127 -15.92 -5.41 11.01
CA ASP A 127 -17.03 -5.44 11.97
C ASP A 127 -18.41 -5.28 11.29
N ALA A 128 -18.44 -4.68 10.09
CA ALA A 128 -19.63 -4.48 9.27
C ALA A 128 -19.92 -5.64 8.29
N GLY A 129 -19.15 -6.73 8.33
CA GLY A 129 -19.36 -7.94 7.54
C GLY A 129 -18.68 -7.97 6.17
N PHE A 130 -18.09 -6.86 5.71
CA PHE A 130 -17.34 -6.83 4.45
C PHE A 130 -15.99 -7.53 4.56
N SER A 131 -15.65 -8.36 3.57
CA SER A 131 -14.35 -9.02 3.46
C SER A 131 -13.37 -8.09 2.73
N TYR A 132 -12.22 -7.78 3.32
CA TYR A 132 -11.15 -6.98 2.70
C TYR A 132 -9.82 -7.72 2.82
N ALA A 133 -8.89 -7.49 1.88
CA ALA A 133 -7.58 -8.11 1.93
C ALA A 133 -6.55 -7.27 2.72
N VAL A 134 -5.81 -7.90 3.63
CA VAL A 134 -4.71 -7.27 4.37
C VAL A 134 -3.38 -7.89 3.98
N ILE A 135 -2.36 -7.03 3.83
CA ILE A 135 -1.00 -7.49 3.57
C ILE A 135 -0.42 -8.21 4.80
N GLN A 136 0.08 -9.41 4.59
CA GLN A 136 0.96 -10.12 5.50
C GLN A 136 2.38 -10.14 4.90
N CYS A 137 3.33 -9.62 5.67
CA CYS A 137 4.74 -9.66 5.32
C CYS A 137 5.50 -10.67 6.18
N LYS A 138 6.35 -11.46 5.54
CA LYS A 138 7.30 -12.36 6.21
C LYS A 138 8.70 -12.10 5.68
N MET A 139 9.69 -12.24 6.57
CA MET A 139 11.09 -12.14 6.17
C MET A 139 11.48 -13.42 5.44
N GLY A 140 12.03 -13.27 4.24
CA GLY A 140 12.64 -14.34 3.47
C GLY A 140 14.11 -14.55 3.84
N ARG A 141 14.92 -14.98 2.87
CA ARG A 141 16.35 -15.18 3.08
C ARG A 141 17.06 -13.85 3.35
N LYS A 142 18.14 -13.90 4.12
CA LYS A 142 19.10 -12.79 4.19
C LYS A 142 19.90 -12.73 2.89
N LEU A 143 20.25 -11.52 2.49
CA LEU A 143 21.03 -11.27 1.29
C LEU A 143 22.52 -11.29 1.60
N GLN A 144 23.31 -11.69 0.62
CA GLN A 144 24.76 -11.57 0.70
C GLN A 144 25.18 -10.10 0.52
N PRO A 145 26.31 -9.65 1.10
CA PRO A 145 26.77 -8.26 1.00
C PRO A 145 26.84 -7.71 -0.44
N GLN A 146 27.20 -8.56 -1.40
CA GLN A 146 27.28 -8.22 -2.82
C GLN A 146 25.89 -7.89 -3.40
N GLU A 147 24.86 -8.68 -3.07
CA GLU A 147 23.48 -8.44 -3.47
C GLU A 147 22.93 -7.15 -2.83
N MET A 148 23.23 -6.95 -1.54
CA MET A 148 22.80 -5.74 -0.81
C MET A 148 23.27 -4.46 -1.51
N LEU A 149 24.53 -4.43 -1.97
CA LEU A 149 25.12 -3.28 -2.66
C LEU A 149 24.35 -2.94 -3.95
N GLN A 150 23.90 -3.96 -4.69
CA GLN A 150 23.10 -3.76 -5.91
C GLN A 150 21.77 -3.08 -5.59
N TYR A 151 21.05 -3.55 -4.57
CA TYR A 151 19.77 -2.97 -4.16
C TYR A 151 19.90 -1.57 -3.54
N ILE A 152 20.99 -1.31 -2.83
CA ILE A 152 21.31 0.03 -2.31
C ILE A 152 21.51 1.01 -3.47
N ARG A 153 22.27 0.64 -4.51
CA ARG A 153 22.47 1.48 -5.70
C ARG A 153 21.17 1.68 -6.49
N MET A 154 20.31 0.66 -6.51
CA MET A 154 19.00 0.75 -7.17
C MET A 154 18.10 1.77 -6.46
N ARG A 155 18.15 1.84 -5.12
CA ARG A 155 17.31 2.73 -4.31
C ARG A 155 17.35 4.18 -4.78
N ASP A 156 18.53 4.74 -5.05
CA ASP A 156 18.64 6.16 -5.41
C ASP A 156 17.89 6.48 -6.71
N ARG A 157 18.01 5.59 -7.71
CA ARG A 157 17.27 5.70 -8.97
C ARG A 157 15.77 5.59 -8.76
N VAL A 158 15.36 4.70 -7.86
CA VAL A 158 13.95 4.47 -7.52
C VAL A 158 13.36 5.68 -6.80
N VAL A 159 14.08 6.29 -5.86
CA VAL A 159 13.63 7.49 -5.17
C VAL A 159 13.40 8.63 -6.18
N ALA A 160 14.34 8.84 -7.10
CA ALA A 160 14.22 9.86 -8.14
C ALA A 160 13.05 9.59 -9.10
N ALA A 161 12.79 8.32 -9.45
CA ALA A 161 11.67 7.94 -10.30
C ALA A 161 10.32 8.06 -9.56
N ALA A 162 10.26 7.63 -8.29
CA ALA A 162 9.05 7.65 -7.47
C ALA A 162 8.50 9.07 -7.27
N ALA A 163 9.38 10.08 -7.20
CA ALA A 163 8.98 11.48 -7.12
C ALA A 163 8.20 11.97 -8.36
N LYS A 164 8.32 11.28 -9.50
CA LYS A 164 7.66 11.65 -10.77
C LYS A 164 6.37 10.88 -11.04
N ILE A 165 6.08 9.85 -10.25
CA ILE A 165 4.88 9.03 -10.42
C ILE A 165 3.74 9.71 -9.68
N GLY A 166 2.81 10.35 -10.40
CA GLY A 166 1.62 10.97 -9.80
C GLY A 166 0.73 9.95 -9.07
N ILE A 167 -0.11 10.41 -8.15
CA ILE A 167 -1.07 9.58 -7.41
C ILE A 167 -2.40 9.59 -8.16
N THR A 168 -2.96 8.41 -8.43
CA THR A 168 -4.26 8.22 -9.09
C THR A 168 -5.20 7.47 -8.17
N GLU A 169 -6.49 7.44 -8.51
CA GLU A 169 -7.50 6.68 -7.75
C GLU A 169 -7.19 5.16 -7.74
N GLU A 170 -6.55 4.63 -8.78
CA GLU A 170 -6.06 3.23 -8.84
C GLU A 170 -5.02 2.89 -7.77
N ASP A 171 -4.27 3.87 -7.26
CA ASP A 171 -3.38 3.65 -6.11
C ASP A 171 -4.16 3.30 -4.83
N TYR A 172 -5.45 3.64 -4.78
CA TYR A 172 -6.37 3.33 -3.68
C TYR A 172 -7.32 2.18 -4.03
N MET A 173 -7.85 2.16 -5.26
CA MET A 173 -8.79 1.17 -5.78
C MET A 173 -8.02 -0.07 -6.27
N GLN A 174 -7.50 -0.88 -5.34
CA GLN A 174 -7.16 -2.28 -5.63
C GLN A 174 -8.23 -3.17 -5.01
N ASP A 175 -9.28 -3.42 -5.79
CA ASP A 175 -10.32 -4.45 -5.64
C ASP A 175 -10.66 -4.85 -4.19
N ASP A 176 -11.50 -4.04 -3.54
CA ASP A 176 -12.20 -4.42 -2.29
C ASP A 176 -13.33 -5.45 -2.54
N GLU A 177 -13.54 -5.89 -3.78
CA GLU A 177 -14.49 -6.94 -4.15
C GLU A 177 -13.74 -8.20 -4.59
N VAL A 178 -13.32 -9.00 -3.61
CA VAL A 178 -13.12 -10.42 -3.88
C VAL A 178 -14.52 -11.04 -3.97
N GLU A 179 -15.11 -11.07 -5.17
CA GLU A 179 -16.27 -11.90 -5.43
C GLU A 179 -15.95 -13.33 -4.99
N SER A 180 -16.59 -13.76 -3.90
CA SER A 180 -16.56 -15.16 -3.54
C SER A 180 -17.36 -15.91 -4.59
N GLU A 181 -16.70 -16.43 -5.63
CA GLU A 181 -17.26 -17.55 -6.39
C GLU A 181 -17.39 -18.73 -5.42
N ALA A 182 -18.52 -18.77 -4.73
CA ALA A 182 -19.01 -19.99 -4.14
C ALA A 182 -19.27 -20.94 -5.32
N ARG A 183 -18.31 -21.83 -5.58
CA ARG A 183 -18.60 -23.04 -6.36
C ARG A 183 -19.78 -23.72 -5.69
N PRO A 184 -20.93 -23.92 -6.37
CA PRO A 184 -21.96 -24.77 -5.79
C PRO A 184 -21.31 -26.13 -5.56
N ALA A 185 -21.44 -26.61 -4.32
CA ALA A 185 -21.17 -28.00 -4.02
C ALA A 185 -22.05 -28.83 -4.96
N ASP A 186 -21.44 -29.76 -5.70
CA ASP A 186 -22.17 -30.89 -6.26
C ASP A 186 -22.83 -31.58 -5.08
N ASP A 187 -24.12 -31.30 -4.88
CA ASP A 187 -24.97 -32.11 -4.04
C ASP A 187 -25.14 -33.44 -4.78
N ASP A 188 -24.44 -34.45 -4.25
CA ASP A 188 -24.77 -35.86 -4.40
C ASP A 188 -26.30 -36.03 -4.29
N GLN A 189 -26.98 -36.19 -5.43
CA GLN A 189 -28.36 -36.68 -5.42
C GLN A 189 -28.33 -38.20 -5.26
N PRO A 190 -28.94 -38.76 -4.20
CA PRO A 190 -29.19 -40.19 -4.13
C PRO A 190 -30.41 -40.53 -4.99
N PHE A 191 -30.23 -41.39 -6.00
CA PHE A 191 -31.00 -42.63 -6.28
C PHE A 191 -30.57 -43.24 -7.62
#